data_AF-A0A2N2KJ59-F1
#
_entry.id   AF-A0A2N2KJ59-F1
#
_cell.length_a   1.000
_cell.length_b   1.000
_cell.length_c   1.000
_cell.angle_alpha   90.00
_cell.angle_beta   90.00
_cell.angle_gamma   90.00
#
_symmetry.space_group_name_H-M   'P 1'
#
loop_
_entity.id
_entity.type
_entity.pdbx_description
1 polymer ?
#
loop_
_entity_poly.entity_id
_entity_poly.type
_entity_poly.pdbx_seq_one_letter_code
_entity_poly.pdbx_strand_id
1 'polypeptide(L)' 'MRDEASGAMEEKRTVDFIFEKEWHSFCTKKDRSLQLQKPYHEYQPGRYKIAVKVVDSFGNDTMKIIDVAV' A
#
# COMPACT_ATOMS: atom_id res chain seq x y z
N MET A 1 7.15 -20.31 3.89
CA MET A 1 7.91 -21.57 4.07
C MET A 1 8.77 -21.36 5.30
N ARG A 2 8.77 -22.30 6.25
CA ARG A 2 9.40 -22.15 7.56
C ARG A 2 10.73 -22.91 7.52
N ASP A 3 11.84 -22.23 7.75
CA ASP A 3 13.13 -22.90 7.93
C ASP A 3 13.18 -23.61 9.30
N GLU A 4 13.49 -24.90 9.28
CA GLU A 4 13.54 -25.81 10.43
C GLU A 4 14.92 -25.81 11.14
N ALA A 5 15.60 -24.66 11.23
CA ALA A 5 16.91 -24.59 11.89
C ALA A 5 17.11 -23.38 12.83
N SER A 6 16.31 -22.33 12.73
CA SER A 6 16.29 -21.28 13.75
C SER A 6 14.87 -20.70 13.80
N GLY A 7 14.26 -20.61 14.97
CA GLY A 7 12.88 -20.13 15.14
C GLY A 7 12.67 -18.63 14.83
N ALA A 8 13.50 -18.04 13.96
CA ALA A 8 13.43 -16.64 13.57
C ALA A 8 12.49 -16.48 12.37
N MET A 9 11.49 -15.61 12.54
CA MET A 9 10.56 -15.21 11.49
C MET A 9 11.32 -14.34 10.48
N GLU A 10 11.60 -14.87 9.29
CA GLU A 10 12.27 -14.10 8.24
C GLU A 10 11.31 -13.02 7.69
N GLU A 11 11.59 -11.76 8.00
CA GLU A 11 10.89 -10.60 7.44
C GLU A 11 11.32 -10.43 5.98
N LYS A 12 10.67 -11.15 5.06
CA LYS A 12 10.79 -10.91 3.62
C LYS A 12 10.26 -9.50 3.30
N ARG A 13 11.13 -8.50 3.26
CA ARG A 13 10.81 -7.19 2.69
C ARG A 13 10.85 -7.29 1.17
N THR A 14 9.72 -7.62 0.55
CA THR A 14 9.54 -7.50 -0.91
C THR A 14 9.31 -6.03 -1.29
N VAL A 15 10.30 -5.19 -1.02
CA VAL A 15 10.18 -3.72 -1.15
C VAL A 15 11.20 -3.24 -2.18
N ASP A 16 11.02 -3.64 -3.43
CA ASP A 16 11.84 -3.11 -4.53
C ASP A 16 11.26 -1.84 -5.16
N PHE A 17 9.97 -1.51 -4.98
CA PHE A 17 9.40 -0.29 -5.59
C PHE A 17 8.24 0.28 -4.78
N ILE A 18 8.49 1.04 -3.71
CA ILE A 18 7.41 1.77 -3.01
C ILE A 18 7.14 3.14 -3.64
N PHE A 19 8.08 3.72 -4.40
CA PHE A 19 7.89 5.03 -4.99
C PHE A 19 8.42 5.10 -6.43
N GLU A 20 7.53 4.85 -7.38
CA GLU A 20 7.68 5.40 -8.73
C GLU A 20 7.37 6.91 -8.64
N LYS A 21 8.36 7.74 -9.00
CA LYS A 21 8.20 9.20 -9.05
C LYS A 21 7.41 9.58 -10.29
N GLU A 22 6.09 9.46 -10.21
CA GLU A 22 5.18 9.94 -11.25
C GLU A 22 4.50 11.25 -10.81
N TRP A 23 4.30 12.16 -11.77
CA TRP A 23 3.51 13.38 -11.56
C TRP A 23 2.05 12.97 -11.33
N HIS A 24 1.53 13.19 -10.12
CA HIS A 24 0.14 12.88 -9.79
C HIS A 24 -0.73 14.14 -9.86
N SER A 25 -1.94 14.01 -10.39
CA SER A 25 -2.94 15.09 -10.36
C SER A 25 -3.45 15.31 -8.95
N PHE A 26 -3.66 16.58 -8.56
CA PHE A 26 -4.22 16.92 -7.25
C PHE A 26 -5.74 17.10 -7.34
N CYS A 27 -6.46 16.63 -6.33
CA CYS A 27 -7.88 16.91 -6.22
C CYS A 27 -8.12 18.41 -5.99
N THR A 28 -9.16 18.94 -6.61
CA THR A 28 -9.61 20.32 -6.35
C THR A 28 -10.88 20.30 -5.50
N LYS A 29 -11.29 21.44 -4.94
CA LYS A 29 -12.57 21.51 -4.22
C LYS A 29 -13.79 21.18 -5.11
N LYS A 30 -13.67 21.42 -6.42
CA LYS A 30 -14.71 21.14 -7.41
C LYS A 30 -14.70 19.67 -7.87
N ASP A 31 -13.51 19.08 -7.98
CA ASP A 31 -13.34 17.69 -8.41
C ASP A 31 -12.51 16.90 -7.39
N ARG A 32 -13.19 15.99 -6.70
CA ARG A 32 -12.61 15.14 -5.64
C ARG A 32 -12.13 13.79 -6.16
N SER A 33 -12.06 13.59 -7.48
CA SER A 33 -11.63 12.32 -8.05
C SER A 33 -10.11 12.18 -7.93
N LEU A 34 -9.65 10.99 -7.55
CA LEU A 34 -8.25 10.60 -7.55
C LEU A 34 -8.05 9.69 -8.77
N GLN A 35 -7.17 10.08 -9.69
CA GLN A 35 -6.79 9.23 -10.82
C GLN A 35 -5.74 8.23 -10.35
N LEU A 36 -6.13 7.23 -9.57
CA LEU A 36 -5.23 6.17 -9.14
C LEU A 36 -4.88 5.30 -10.35
N GLN A 37 -3.76 5.61 -11.01
CA GLN A 37 -3.20 4.82 -12.10
C GLN A 37 -2.28 3.75 -11.50
N LYS A 38 -2.84 2.62 -11.06
CA LYS A 38 -2.05 1.42 -10.77
C LYS A 38 -2.72 0.19 -11.34
N PRO A 39 -1.95 -0.79 -11.84
CA PRO A 39 -2.50 -2.07 -12.24
C PRO A 39 -3.11 -2.77 -11.03
N TYR A 40 -4.19 -3.51 -11.26
CA TYR A 40 -4.79 -4.38 -10.24
C TYR A 40 -3.78 -5.44 -9.80
N HIS A 41 -3.76 -5.74 -8.50
CA HIS A 41 -2.96 -6.81 -7.93
C HIS A 41 -3.89 -7.93 -7.46
N GLU A 42 -3.71 -9.13 -8.01
CA GLU A 42 -4.49 -10.31 -7.63
C GLU A 42 -3.98 -10.92 -6.33
N TYR A 43 -4.89 -11.21 -5.40
CA TYR A 43 -4.60 -11.88 -4.14
C TYR A 43 -5.28 -13.25 -4.11
N GLN A 44 -4.64 -14.21 -3.42
CA GLN A 44 -5.29 -15.48 -3.09
C GLN A 44 -6.39 -15.26 -2.04
N PRO A 45 -7.39 -16.16 -1.92
CA PRO A 45 -8.42 -16.03 -0.89
C PRO A 45 -7.83 -16.01 0.52
N GLY A 46 -8.28 -15.08 1.36
CA GLY A 46 -7.69 -14.89 2.68
C GLY A 46 -8.05 -13.58 3.36
N ARG A 47 -7.57 -13.40 4.60
CA ARG A 47 -7.71 -12.16 5.37
C ARG A 47 -6.44 -11.32 5.27
N TYR A 48 -6.61 -10.08 4.84
CA TYR A 48 -5.53 -9.12 4.62
C TYR A 48 -5.77 -7.85 5.42
N LYS A 49 -4.67 -7.23 5.85
CA LYS A 49 -4.66 -5.87 6.39
C LYS A 49 -4.05 -4.95 5.35
N ILE A 50 -4.87 -4.05 4.82
CA ILE A 50 -4.44 -3.04 3.84
C ILE A 50 -4.17 -1.75 4.58
N ALA A 51 -2.92 -1.29 4.53
CA ALA A 51 -2.52 0.00 5.05
C ALA A 51 -2.51 1.04 3.92
N VAL A 52 -3.38 2.04 4.02
CA VAL A 52 -3.41 3.17 3.10
C VAL A 52 -2.82 4.39 3.81
N LYS A 53 -1.71 4.91 3.29
CA LYS A 53 -1.07 6.13 3.77
C LYS A 53 -1.17 7.20 2.69
N VAL A 54 -1.80 8.33 3.04
CA VAL A 54 -1.86 9.52 2.19
C VAL A 54 -0.93 10.56 2.79
N VAL A 55 0.02 11.05 2.00
CA VAL A 55 0.98 12.09 2.41
C VAL A 55 0.76 13.28 1.50
N ASP A 56 0.59 14.46 2.09
CA ASP A 56 0.53 15.71 1.33
C ASP A 56 1.93 16.29 1.06
N SER A 57 2.01 17.26 0.15
CA SER A 57 3.28 17.89 -0.25
C SER A 57 3.98 18.67 0.87
N PHE A 58 3.27 18.99 1.96
CA PHE A 58 3.83 19.64 3.14
C PHE A 58 4.28 18.63 4.20
N GLY A 59 4.16 17.33 3.91
CA GLY A 59 4.65 16.24 4.75
C GLY A 59 3.69 15.81 5.84
N ASN A 60 2.47 16.37 5.91
CA ASN A 60 1.46 15.85 6.79
C ASN A 60 0.86 14.57 6.18
N ASP A 61 0.64 13.57 7.03
CA ASP A 61 0.16 12.26 6.59
C ASP A 61 -1.05 11.78 7.38
N THR A 62 -1.87 10.99 6.72
CA THR A 62 -2.99 10.28 7.33
C THR A 62 -2.95 8.84 6.89
N MET A 63 -2.98 7.93 7.87
CA MET A 63 -2.96 6.50 7.64
C MET A 63 -4.26 5.84 8.11
N LYS A 64 -4.74 4.87 7.34
CA LYS A 64 -5.85 4.00 7.70
C LYS A 64 -5.49 2.55 7.41
N ILE A 65 -5.81 1.66 8.35
CA ILE A 65 -5.67 0.21 8.19
C ILE A 65 -7.08 -0.35 8.02
N ILE A 66 -7.27 -1.13 6.96
CA ILE A 66 -8.55 -1.75 6.60
C ILE A 66 -8.35 -3.26 6.59
N ASP A 67 -9.19 -3.98 7.34
CA ASP A 67 -9.26 -5.43 7.28
C ASP A 67 -10.17 -5.84 6.10
N VAL A 68 -9.63 -6.62 5.17
CA VAL A 68 -10.32 -7.09 3.97
C VAL A 68 -10.23 -8.61 3.91
N ALA A 69 -11.35 -9.26 3.56
CA ALA A 69 -11.37 -10.66 3.18
C ALA A 69 -11.57 -10.74 1.66
N VAL A 70 -10.64 -11.41 0.97
CA VAL A 70 -10.70 -11.72 -0.46
C VAL A 70 -11.23 -13.13 -0.63
#